data_AF-A0A3N1VYP7-F1
#
_entry.id   AF-A0A3N1VYP7-F1
#
_cell.length_a   1.000
_cell.length_b   1.000
_cell.length_c   1.000
_cell.angle_alpha   90.00
_cell.angle_beta   90.00
_cell.angle_gamma   90.00
#
_symmetry.space_group_name_H-M   'P 1'
#
loop_
_entity.id
_entity.type
_entity.pdbx_description
1 polymer ?
#
loop_
_entity_poly.entity_id
_entity_poly.type
_entity_poly.pdbx_seq_one_letter_code
_entity_poly.pdbx_strand_id
1 'polypeptide(L)'
;MKDEIRTHFFTTLLPDLQVINIEHLNYLFINEDKIKMLWLLGIHGRESFKADSKILGGESVAETLNPLEDQSFAMSAVRTSLDGTETTIGLNPYKSSLWRGPCKDWDTFENRVVEIIDRIDKNKEKVENPISILAIPVSEIKDLKGLYDLTFLEPEFHSNGLSEPKKDRLQKIRDNYTHKVLDTINSSSVNLEVFKEGISIGNIKVTPIVKDYEIEFKHIELHEKKGKRKELDYFSKIFNYPELIKCWYESGHAIVNARAFKTEYRDVSYNNFIWADFEGFDILKEKPEHEGIVALSKIGTQKSLFCWIKHNWSGLWDTHENFLTTDKPSWWLLCDDGAGEKADFIHVVEYNGKIYISLIHIKAANSNSSDRRVSVGAHDIVLNQAIKNLRYINRKKLVQDLKERAGSSNMKYCWNDNKKSDHASFLSTIESFEKNSQIKFRVIVVQPHTMKSYHAKNVQSNVRKQLDVLLVSAESAIKASGADFFIIGHDDEVRKSYSIMK
;
A
#
# COMPACT_ATOMS: atom_id res chain seq x y z
N MET A 1 -18.86 48.94 10.90
CA MET A 1 -19.39 47.72 10.23
C MET A 1 -19.41 47.77 8.69
N LYS A 2 -20.36 48.42 7.96
CA LYS A 2 -20.39 48.32 6.47
C LYS A 2 -19.10 48.81 5.77
N ASP A 3 -18.46 49.85 6.30
CA ASP A 3 -17.22 50.39 5.72
C ASP A 3 -15.95 49.63 6.15
N GLU A 4 -16.06 48.81 7.20
CA GLU A 4 -14.97 47.99 7.77
C GLU A 4 -14.76 46.70 6.96
N ILE A 5 -15.82 46.14 6.39
CA ILE A 5 -15.71 44.95 5.52
C ILE A 5 -15.07 45.33 4.18
N ARG A 6 -15.33 46.54 3.67
CA ARG A 6 -14.77 47.04 2.41
C ARG A 6 -13.26 47.20 2.44
N THR A 7 -12.68 47.52 3.60
CA THR A 7 -11.22 47.59 3.79
C THR A 7 -10.53 46.23 3.62
N HIS A 8 -11.29 45.13 3.62
CA HIS A 8 -10.77 43.78 3.46
C HIS A 8 -11.06 43.13 2.09
N PHE A 9 -11.71 43.83 1.15
CA PHE A 9 -11.95 43.30 -0.20
C PHE A 9 -10.67 43.01 -1.01
N PHE A 10 -9.53 43.55 -0.57
CA PHE A 10 -8.22 43.32 -1.18
C PHE A 10 -7.26 42.52 -0.28
N THR A 11 -7.73 42.05 0.88
CA THR A 11 -6.94 41.18 1.76
C THR A 11 -7.35 39.73 1.51
N THR A 12 -6.37 38.82 1.46
CA THR A 12 -6.62 37.39 1.23
C THR A 12 -7.34 36.72 2.42
N LEU A 13 -7.30 37.35 3.59
CA LEU A 13 -7.93 36.90 4.82
C LEU A 13 -8.67 38.07 5.45
N LEU A 14 -9.92 37.84 5.84
CA LEU A 14 -10.66 38.72 6.73
C LEU A 14 -10.18 38.45 8.16
N PRO A 15 -9.75 39.47 8.92
CA PRO A 15 -9.41 39.28 10.33
C PRO A 15 -10.64 38.76 11.10
N ASP A 16 -10.38 37.95 12.13
CA ASP A 16 -11.39 37.36 13.03
C ASP A 16 -12.35 36.32 12.42
N LEU A 17 -12.17 35.93 11.15
CA LEU A 17 -12.86 34.78 10.57
C LEU A 17 -12.12 33.48 10.92
N GLN A 18 -12.80 32.60 11.65
CA GLN A 18 -12.30 31.28 12.00
C GLN A 18 -13.00 30.19 11.19
N VAL A 19 -12.23 29.19 10.78
CA VAL A 19 -12.73 27.96 10.18
C VAL A 19 -13.57 27.23 11.23
N ILE A 20 -14.78 26.80 10.87
CA ILE A 20 -15.63 26.01 11.77
C ILE A 20 -15.02 24.61 11.87
N ASN A 21 -14.90 24.10 13.09
CA ASN A 21 -14.39 22.76 13.36
C ASN A 21 -15.16 21.69 12.53
N ILE A 22 -14.42 20.76 11.91
CA ILE A 22 -14.98 19.74 11.02
C ILE A 22 -16.00 18.85 11.74
N GLU A 23 -15.74 18.46 12.99
CA GLU A 23 -16.61 17.58 13.77
C GLU A 23 -17.97 18.23 14.04
N HIS A 24 -17.97 19.56 14.20
CA HIS A 24 -19.18 20.36 14.39
C HIS A 24 -19.99 20.44 13.08
N LEU A 25 -19.31 20.66 11.95
CA LEU A 25 -19.96 20.65 10.62
C LEU A 25 -20.52 19.26 10.27
N ASN A 26 -19.77 18.21 10.60
CA ASN A 26 -20.19 16.83 10.42
C ASN A 26 -21.49 16.56 11.17
N TYR A 27 -21.56 16.92 12.45
CA TYR A 27 -22.74 16.68 13.29
C TYR A 27 -23.97 17.41 12.75
N LEU A 28 -23.77 18.68 12.35
CA LEU A 28 -24.88 19.51 11.93
C LEU A 28 -25.45 19.13 10.57
N PHE A 29 -24.60 18.72 9.63
CA PHE A 29 -24.96 18.69 8.22
C PHE A 29 -24.75 17.35 7.54
N ILE A 30 -24.36 16.30 8.26
CA ILE A 30 -24.23 14.95 7.70
C ILE A 30 -25.21 14.02 8.41
N ASN A 31 -26.07 13.40 7.62
CA ASN A 31 -26.89 12.29 8.04
C ASN A 31 -26.49 11.09 7.17
N GLU A 32 -25.86 10.07 7.77
CA GLU A 32 -25.33 8.88 7.10
C GLU A 32 -26.40 8.16 6.27
N ASP A 33 -27.64 8.07 6.77
CA ASP A 33 -28.77 7.38 6.13
C ASP A 33 -29.37 8.15 4.94
N LYS A 34 -28.96 9.41 4.73
CA LYS A 34 -29.53 10.31 3.72
C LYS A 34 -28.51 10.85 2.73
N ILE A 35 -27.33 10.24 2.67
CA ILE A 35 -26.28 10.62 1.73
C ILE A 35 -26.71 10.30 0.30
N LYS A 36 -26.74 11.34 -0.54
CA LYS A 36 -27.08 11.28 -1.97
C LYS A 36 -25.85 11.25 -2.87
N MET A 37 -24.79 11.93 -2.47
CA MET A 37 -23.51 11.91 -3.19
C MET A 37 -22.36 11.95 -2.19
N LEU A 38 -21.28 11.23 -2.51
CA LEU A 38 -20.09 11.17 -1.69
C LEU A 38 -18.85 11.29 -2.58
N TRP A 39 -17.97 12.22 -2.25
CA TRP A 39 -16.67 12.40 -2.91
C TRP A 39 -15.59 11.92 -1.95
N LEU A 40 -14.89 10.86 -2.35
CA LEU A 40 -13.90 10.18 -1.55
C LEU A 40 -12.50 10.41 -2.12
N LEU A 41 -11.54 10.65 -1.22
CA LEU A 41 -10.13 10.74 -1.51
C LEU A 41 -9.41 9.53 -0.90
N GLY A 42 -8.64 8.80 -1.69
CA GLY A 42 -7.88 7.65 -1.24
C GLY A 42 -6.73 8.07 -0.31
N ILE A 43 -6.63 7.39 0.84
CA ILE A 43 -5.53 7.54 1.81
C ILE A 43 -4.56 6.35 1.77
N HIS A 44 -4.76 5.41 0.85
CA HIS A 44 -3.85 4.28 0.58
C HIS A 44 -2.66 4.69 -0.33
N GLY A 45 -2.68 5.90 -0.90
CA GLY A 45 -1.68 6.39 -1.85
C GLY A 45 -1.89 5.87 -3.28
N ARG A 46 -1.39 6.60 -4.29
CA ARG A 46 -1.78 6.41 -5.71
C ARG A 46 -1.33 5.11 -6.39
N GLU A 47 -0.67 4.24 -5.63
CA GLU A 47 0.01 3.06 -6.15
C GLU A 47 -0.79 1.80 -5.87
N SER A 48 -1.75 1.88 -4.94
CA SER A 48 -2.59 0.74 -4.63
C SER A 48 -3.39 0.34 -5.88
N PHE A 49 -3.77 -0.92 -5.96
CA PHE A 49 -4.76 -1.40 -6.92
C PHE A 49 -6.18 -0.81 -6.74
N LYS A 50 -6.35 0.14 -5.82
CA LYS A 50 -7.59 0.89 -5.56
C LYS A 50 -7.55 2.25 -6.27
N ALA A 51 -8.72 2.83 -6.50
CA ALA A 51 -8.84 4.14 -7.12
C ALA A 51 -8.38 5.28 -6.20
N ASP A 52 -7.62 6.24 -6.73
CA ASP A 52 -7.18 7.46 -6.01
C ASP A 52 -8.33 8.30 -5.44
N SER A 53 -9.48 8.25 -6.11
CA SER A 53 -10.70 8.91 -5.68
C SER A 53 -11.91 8.14 -6.17
N LYS A 54 -13.02 8.25 -5.43
CA LYS A 54 -14.32 7.68 -5.81
C LYS A 54 -15.38 8.75 -5.70
N ILE A 55 -16.32 8.76 -6.63
CA ILE A 55 -17.53 9.56 -6.54
C ILE A 55 -18.70 8.58 -6.61
N LEU A 56 -19.48 8.54 -5.54
CA LEU A 56 -20.63 7.67 -5.41
C LEU A 56 -21.90 8.52 -5.38
N GLY A 57 -22.94 8.05 -6.04
CA GLY A 57 -24.23 8.74 -6.14
C GLY A 57 -25.38 7.76 -6.12
N GLY A 58 -26.44 8.08 -5.39
CA GLY A 58 -27.58 7.20 -5.19
C GLY A 58 -28.55 7.72 -4.14
N GLU A 59 -29.49 6.87 -3.70
CA GLU A 59 -30.48 7.27 -2.70
C GLU A 59 -30.03 7.03 -1.25
N SER A 60 -29.19 6.02 -1.02
CA SER A 60 -28.53 5.67 0.24
C SER A 60 -27.09 5.24 -0.05
N VAL A 61 -26.19 6.22 -0.23
CA VAL A 61 -24.81 5.94 -0.68
C VAL A 61 -23.98 5.25 0.42
N ALA A 62 -24.22 5.57 1.70
CA ALA A 62 -23.45 4.99 2.81
C ALA A 62 -23.54 3.45 2.84
N GLU A 63 -24.71 2.89 2.55
CA GLU A 63 -24.95 1.44 2.49
C GLU A 63 -24.18 0.72 1.37
N THR A 64 -23.72 1.46 0.36
CA THR A 64 -22.98 0.89 -0.78
C THR A 64 -21.47 0.82 -0.53
N LEU A 65 -20.98 1.41 0.56
CA LEU A 65 -19.56 1.38 0.90
C LEU A 65 -19.12 -0.03 1.27
N ASN A 66 -18.01 -0.48 0.68
CA ASN A 66 -17.38 -1.74 1.01
C ASN A 66 -16.57 -1.57 2.31
N PRO A 67 -16.92 -2.24 3.42
CA PRO A 67 -16.25 -2.04 4.71
C PRO A 67 -14.75 -2.35 4.71
N LEU A 68 -14.28 -3.19 3.79
CA LEU A 68 -12.87 -3.56 3.67
C LEU A 68 -12.10 -2.66 2.72
N GLU A 69 -12.69 -2.33 1.57
CA GLU A 69 -12.01 -1.53 0.56
C GLU A 69 -12.04 -0.04 0.87
N ASP A 70 -13.19 0.45 1.35
CA ASP A 70 -13.48 1.88 1.48
C ASP A 70 -12.98 2.51 2.79
N GLN A 71 -12.53 1.71 3.76
CA GLN A 71 -11.84 2.21 4.97
C GLN A 71 -10.54 2.94 4.69
N SER A 72 -10.00 2.76 3.48
CA SER A 72 -8.81 3.48 3.00
C SER A 72 -9.15 4.74 2.21
N PHE A 73 -10.35 5.29 2.38
CA PHE A 73 -10.78 6.57 1.80
C PHE A 73 -11.25 7.52 2.90
N ALA A 74 -10.96 8.81 2.71
CA ALA A 74 -11.50 9.89 3.51
C ALA A 74 -12.56 10.67 2.70
N MET A 75 -13.57 11.18 3.40
CA MET A 75 -14.61 12.01 2.79
C MET A 75 -14.06 13.41 2.47
N SER A 76 -13.94 13.74 1.18
CA SER A 76 -13.54 15.07 0.71
C SER A 76 -14.71 16.05 0.60
N ALA A 77 -15.89 15.53 0.30
CA ALA A 77 -17.14 16.27 0.23
C ALA A 77 -18.33 15.28 0.28
N VAL A 78 -19.49 15.79 0.68
CA VAL A 78 -20.73 15.01 0.76
C VAL A 78 -21.92 15.86 0.36
N ARG A 79 -22.95 15.23 -0.20
CA ARG A 79 -24.28 15.82 -0.33
C ARG A 79 -25.27 14.91 0.37
N THR A 80 -25.98 15.46 1.35
CA THR A 80 -27.01 14.76 2.11
C THR A 80 -28.34 15.50 2.05
N SER A 81 -29.44 14.80 2.31
CA SER A 81 -30.74 15.42 2.54
C SER A 81 -30.81 15.96 3.96
N LEU A 82 -31.44 17.13 4.13
CA LEU A 82 -31.74 17.66 5.46
C LEU A 82 -32.94 16.91 6.05
N ASP A 83 -32.88 16.58 7.35
CA ASP A 83 -33.90 15.80 8.04
C ASP A 83 -35.32 16.34 7.81
N GLY A 84 -36.24 15.43 7.47
CA GLY A 84 -37.63 15.77 7.21
C GLY A 84 -37.88 16.54 5.90
N THR A 85 -36.88 16.68 5.01
CA THR A 85 -37.03 17.40 3.74
C THR A 85 -36.41 16.65 2.56
N GLU A 86 -36.87 16.94 1.35
CA GLU A 86 -36.18 16.54 0.10
C GLU A 86 -35.02 17.47 -0.26
N THR A 87 -34.80 18.54 0.51
CA THR A 87 -33.76 19.50 0.20
C THR A 87 -32.40 18.95 0.58
N THR A 88 -31.45 19.04 -0.35
CA THR A 88 -30.07 18.59 -0.12
C THR A 88 -29.15 19.74 0.21
N ILE A 89 -28.18 19.48 1.07
CA ILE A 89 -27.03 20.35 1.32
C ILE A 89 -25.75 19.62 0.93
N GLY A 90 -24.84 20.34 0.29
CA GLY A 90 -23.48 19.89 0.06
C GLY A 90 -22.54 20.49 1.10
N LEU A 91 -21.59 19.69 1.58
CA LEU A 91 -20.58 20.08 2.55
C LEU A 91 -19.19 19.63 2.07
N ASN A 92 -18.23 20.54 2.17
CA ASN A 92 -16.81 20.25 2.11
C ASN A 92 -16.20 20.64 3.46
N PRO A 93 -15.94 19.66 4.34
CA PRO A 93 -15.51 19.94 5.71
C PRO A 93 -14.14 20.62 5.74
N TYR A 94 -13.21 20.24 4.86
CA TYR A 94 -11.86 20.82 4.80
C TYR A 94 -11.82 22.31 4.46
N LYS A 95 -12.82 22.79 3.71
CA LYS A 95 -12.91 24.19 3.29
C LYS A 95 -13.92 25.00 4.12
N SER A 96 -14.54 24.40 5.13
CA SER A 96 -15.74 24.92 5.80
C SER A 96 -16.76 25.50 4.82
N SER A 97 -17.00 24.77 3.71
CA SER A 97 -17.84 25.25 2.62
C SER A 97 -19.12 24.45 2.54
N LEU A 98 -20.24 25.17 2.53
CA LEU A 98 -21.58 24.63 2.31
C LEU A 98 -22.13 25.15 0.98
N TRP A 99 -22.84 24.31 0.24
CA TRP A 99 -23.57 24.74 -0.95
C TRP A 99 -24.96 24.10 -1.02
N ARG A 100 -25.92 24.87 -1.52
CA ARG A 100 -27.27 24.40 -1.85
C ARG A 100 -27.54 24.70 -3.33
N GLY A 101 -28.67 24.21 -3.83
CA GLY A 101 -29.14 24.56 -5.17
C GLY A 101 -29.39 26.07 -5.34
N PRO A 102 -29.74 26.53 -6.55
CA PRO A 102 -29.93 27.95 -6.83
C PRO A 102 -30.95 28.62 -5.90
N CYS A 103 -30.75 29.92 -5.67
CA CYS A 103 -31.73 30.79 -5.02
C CYS A 103 -32.54 31.52 -6.11
N LYS A 104 -33.85 31.61 -5.93
CA LYS A 104 -34.75 32.30 -6.88
C LYS A 104 -34.67 33.84 -6.78
N ASP A 105 -34.31 34.34 -5.60
CA ASP A 105 -34.23 35.76 -5.27
C ASP A 105 -33.26 35.98 -4.08
N TRP A 106 -32.99 37.25 -3.77
CA TRP A 106 -32.09 37.65 -2.69
C TRP A 106 -32.63 37.25 -1.30
N ASP A 107 -33.94 37.40 -1.08
CA ASP A 107 -34.57 37.05 0.19
C ASP A 107 -34.42 35.55 0.50
N THR A 108 -34.54 34.68 -0.52
CA THR A 108 -34.29 33.24 -0.38
C THR A 108 -32.83 32.98 -0.01
N PHE A 109 -31.88 33.72 -0.58
CA PHE A 109 -30.46 33.59 -0.22
C PHE A 109 -30.23 34.01 1.24
N GLU A 110 -30.71 35.19 1.65
CA GLU A 110 -30.56 35.70 3.01
C GLU A 110 -31.16 34.75 4.05
N ASN A 111 -32.41 34.29 3.83
CA ASN A 111 -33.07 33.33 4.71
C ASN A 111 -32.29 32.03 4.86
N ARG A 112 -31.70 31.51 3.77
CA ARG A 112 -30.87 30.30 3.81
C ARG A 112 -29.56 30.50 4.57
N VAL A 113 -28.94 31.67 4.44
CA VAL A 113 -27.72 32.00 5.20
C VAL A 113 -28.04 32.10 6.69
N VAL A 114 -29.11 32.80 7.06
CA VAL A 114 -29.58 32.90 8.45
C VAL A 114 -29.90 31.51 9.01
N GLU A 115 -30.61 30.65 8.28
CA GLU A 115 -30.92 29.27 8.69
C GLU A 115 -29.64 28.47 9.02
N ILE A 116 -28.61 28.58 8.19
CA ILE A 116 -27.33 27.90 8.37
C ILE A 116 -26.60 28.42 9.62
N ILE A 117 -26.52 29.75 9.78
CA ILE A 117 -25.86 30.38 10.93
C ILE A 117 -26.60 30.03 12.23
N ASP A 118 -27.93 30.13 12.24
CA ASP A 118 -28.78 29.75 13.37
C ASP A 118 -28.53 28.28 13.79
N ARG A 119 -28.43 27.37 12.81
CA ARG A 119 -28.17 25.95 13.08
C ARG A 119 -26.79 25.75 13.72
N ILE A 120 -25.77 26.48 13.25
CA ILE A 120 -24.40 26.47 13.79
C ILE A 120 -24.36 27.04 15.22
N ASP A 121 -25.14 28.08 15.50
CA ASP A 121 -25.14 28.72 16.81
C ASP A 121 -25.92 27.93 17.85
N LYS A 122 -27.05 27.32 17.48
CA LYS A 122 -27.95 26.59 18.39
C LYS A 122 -27.41 25.25 18.89
N ASN A 123 -26.53 24.58 18.15
CA ASN A 123 -25.97 23.29 18.55
C ASN A 123 -24.45 23.37 18.68
N LYS A 124 -23.91 22.79 19.75
CA LYS A 124 -22.46 22.72 20.01
C LYS A 124 -21.90 21.30 20.03
N GLU A 125 -22.74 20.33 19.67
CA GLU A 125 -22.38 18.92 19.54
C GLU A 125 -21.42 18.68 18.37
N LYS A 126 -20.68 17.57 18.46
CA LYS A 126 -19.62 17.22 17.53
C LYS A 126 -19.67 15.72 17.22
N VAL A 127 -19.33 15.37 15.98
CA VAL A 127 -19.11 13.98 15.58
C VAL A 127 -17.83 13.88 14.76
N GLU A 128 -16.90 13.08 15.25
CA GLU A 128 -15.59 12.89 14.61
C GLU A 128 -15.74 12.11 13.30
N ASN A 129 -16.44 10.97 13.37
CA ASN A 129 -16.66 10.07 12.23
C ASN A 129 -18.15 10.00 11.84
N PRO A 130 -18.62 10.85 10.91
CA PRO A 130 -20.02 10.84 10.48
C PRO A 130 -20.36 9.67 9.54
N ILE A 131 -19.37 8.96 9.02
CA ILE A 131 -19.55 7.81 8.11
C ILE A 131 -18.60 6.72 8.56
N SER A 132 -19.13 5.77 9.33
CA SER A 132 -18.35 4.82 10.15
C SER A 132 -17.25 4.06 9.40
N ILE A 133 -17.46 3.77 8.11
CA ILE A 133 -16.51 3.01 7.29
C ILE A 133 -15.26 3.83 6.92
N LEU A 134 -15.36 5.15 6.81
CA LEU A 134 -14.30 5.97 6.21
C LEU A 134 -13.20 6.36 7.19
N ALA A 135 -12.04 6.68 6.63
CA ALA A 135 -10.94 7.28 7.38
C ALA A 135 -11.27 8.72 7.80
N ILE A 136 -10.86 9.05 9.01
CA ILE A 136 -11.16 10.30 9.69
C ILE A 136 -9.99 11.26 9.52
N PRO A 137 -10.17 12.48 9.00
CA PRO A 137 -9.11 13.48 9.00
C PRO A 137 -8.79 13.96 10.41
N VAL A 138 -7.50 14.13 10.69
CA VAL A 138 -7.02 14.52 12.02
C VAL A 138 -6.54 15.97 11.98
N SER A 139 -7.13 16.83 12.83
CA SER A 139 -6.72 18.23 12.98
C SER A 139 -5.52 18.42 13.91
N GLU A 140 -5.26 17.46 14.79
CA GLU A 140 -4.18 17.52 15.78
C GLU A 140 -3.61 16.11 16.05
N ILE A 141 -2.29 15.97 16.10
CA ILE A 141 -1.59 14.68 16.26
C ILE A 141 -1.27 14.31 17.72
N LYS A 142 -2.11 14.71 18.68
CA LYS A 142 -1.87 14.44 20.12
C LYS A 142 -1.83 12.94 20.44
N ASP A 143 -2.63 12.15 19.73
CA ASP A 143 -2.75 10.71 19.91
C ASP A 143 -1.92 9.88 18.91
N LEU A 144 -1.08 10.55 18.10
CA LEU A 144 -0.18 9.92 17.15
C LEU A 144 0.97 9.23 17.90
N LYS A 145 1.01 7.89 17.93
CA LYS A 145 1.99 7.13 18.73
C LYS A 145 2.41 5.83 18.07
N GLY A 146 3.68 5.46 18.26
CA GLY A 146 4.20 4.15 17.88
C GLY A 146 4.30 3.96 16.37
N LEU A 147 5.14 4.77 15.70
CA LEU A 147 5.47 4.55 14.29
C LEU A 147 5.98 3.12 14.11
N TYR A 148 5.36 2.36 13.21
CA TYR A 148 5.81 0.99 12.89
C TYR A 148 6.30 0.84 11.46
N ASP A 149 5.84 1.66 10.53
CA ASP A 149 6.28 1.61 9.14
C ASP A 149 6.33 3.00 8.50
N LEU A 150 7.27 3.16 7.57
CA LEU A 150 7.46 4.36 6.77
C LEU A 150 7.88 3.95 5.36
N THR A 151 7.20 4.49 4.37
CA THR A 151 7.58 4.33 2.96
C THR A 151 7.60 5.64 2.22
N PHE A 152 8.28 5.63 1.07
CA PHE A 152 8.33 6.73 0.13
C PHE A 152 7.51 6.38 -1.11
N LEU A 153 7.05 7.39 -1.85
CA LEU A 153 6.43 7.17 -3.16
C LEU A 153 7.43 6.57 -4.16
N GLU A 154 6.98 5.62 -4.97
CA GLU A 154 7.74 4.97 -6.02
C GLU A 154 7.75 5.82 -7.31
N PRO A 155 8.94 6.22 -7.81
CA PRO A 155 9.04 7.11 -8.97
C PRO A 155 8.31 6.61 -10.23
N GLU A 156 8.27 5.29 -10.43
CA GLU A 156 7.72 4.63 -11.62
C GLU A 156 6.20 4.81 -11.75
N PHE A 157 5.50 4.93 -10.61
CA PHE A 157 4.06 5.13 -10.57
C PHE A 157 3.68 6.62 -10.42
N HIS A 158 4.62 7.48 -10.02
CA HIS A 158 4.40 8.89 -9.67
C HIS A 158 5.04 9.92 -10.62
N SER A 159 5.41 9.51 -11.84
CA SER A 159 6.04 10.42 -12.81
C SER A 159 5.13 11.61 -13.21
N ASN A 160 3.81 11.46 -13.11
CA ASN A 160 2.84 12.51 -13.45
C ASN A 160 2.62 13.48 -12.28
N GLY A 161 3.07 14.73 -12.46
CA GLY A 161 2.85 15.84 -11.52
C GLY A 161 3.96 16.09 -10.49
N LEU A 162 4.96 15.20 -10.40
CA LEU A 162 6.19 15.47 -9.65
C LEU A 162 7.20 16.25 -10.50
N SER A 163 7.91 17.18 -9.87
CA SER A 163 9.03 17.86 -10.51
C SER A 163 10.23 16.91 -10.64
N GLU A 164 11.06 17.09 -11.68
CA GLU A 164 12.25 16.26 -11.91
C GLU A 164 13.19 16.13 -10.68
N PRO A 165 13.44 17.19 -9.89
CA PRO A 165 14.24 17.06 -8.66
C PRO A 165 13.64 16.13 -7.60
N LYS A 166 12.30 16.06 -7.50
CA LYS A 166 11.62 15.13 -6.58
C LYS A 166 11.76 13.69 -7.07
N LYS A 167 11.62 13.46 -8.38
CA LYS A 167 11.80 12.13 -8.98
C LYS A 167 13.21 11.60 -8.81
N ASP A 168 14.23 12.40 -9.15
CA ASP A 168 15.64 12.02 -8.99
C ASP A 168 15.98 11.70 -7.53
N ARG A 169 15.43 12.47 -6.58
CA ARG A 169 15.58 12.21 -5.15
C ARG A 169 14.96 10.89 -4.72
N LEU A 170 13.71 10.62 -5.10
CA LEU A 170 13.04 9.36 -4.77
C LEU A 170 13.79 8.17 -5.35
N GLN A 171 14.24 8.27 -6.61
CA GLN A 171 15.03 7.23 -7.27
C GLN A 171 16.35 6.97 -6.53
N LYS A 172 17.09 8.01 -6.17
CA LYS A 172 18.33 7.87 -5.40
C LYS A 172 18.13 7.27 -4.01
N ILE A 173 17.06 7.65 -3.32
CA ILE A 173 16.71 7.08 -2.01
C ILE A 173 16.40 5.59 -2.19
N ARG A 174 15.51 5.23 -3.13
CA ARG A 174 15.14 3.85 -3.41
C ARG A 174 16.35 2.97 -3.75
N ASP A 175 17.22 3.45 -4.63
CA ASP A 175 18.29 2.63 -5.20
C ASP A 175 19.48 2.46 -4.23
N ASN A 176 19.71 3.42 -3.33
CA ASN A 176 20.94 3.43 -2.51
C ASN A 176 20.70 3.37 -1.00
N TYR A 177 19.49 3.66 -0.52
CA TYR A 177 19.20 3.81 0.89
C TYR A 177 18.16 2.80 1.38
N THR A 178 18.31 2.39 2.63
CA THR A 178 17.29 1.66 3.38
C THR A 178 17.20 2.25 4.79
N HIS A 179 16.10 1.97 5.49
CA HIS A 179 15.89 2.46 6.84
C HIS A 179 15.30 1.38 7.74
N LYS A 180 15.56 1.54 9.04
CA LYS A 180 14.93 0.77 10.11
C LYS A 180 14.22 1.75 11.03
N VAL A 181 12.92 1.52 11.27
CA VAL A 181 12.17 2.29 12.27
C VAL A 181 12.67 1.92 13.67
N LEU A 182 13.09 2.94 14.43
CA LEU A 182 13.52 2.84 15.81
C LEU A 182 12.32 3.22 16.68
N ASP A 183 11.60 2.22 17.15
CA ASP A 183 10.33 2.40 17.86
C ASP A 183 10.45 3.32 19.08
N THR A 184 9.42 4.13 19.27
CA THR A 184 9.13 4.81 20.52
C THR A 184 7.63 4.72 20.77
N ILE A 185 7.23 3.76 21.61
CA ILE A 185 5.83 3.38 21.93
C ILE A 185 4.94 4.59 22.22
N ASN A 186 5.50 5.67 22.76
CA ASN A 186 4.77 6.88 23.16
C ASN A 186 5.18 8.15 22.40
N SER A 187 5.88 8.03 21.27
CA SER A 187 6.27 9.20 20.47
C SER A 187 5.49 9.28 19.17
N SER A 188 5.15 10.51 18.79
CA SER A 188 4.70 10.89 17.44
C SER A 188 5.86 11.05 16.46
N SER A 189 7.09 11.16 16.96
CA SER A 189 8.28 11.38 16.14
C SER A 189 8.58 10.16 15.27
N VAL A 190 9.00 10.44 14.04
CA VAL A 190 9.63 9.47 13.16
C VAL A 190 11.09 9.35 13.56
N ASN A 191 11.51 8.15 13.97
CA ASN A 191 12.88 7.86 14.35
C ASN A 191 13.41 6.70 13.53
N LEU A 192 14.48 6.94 12.78
CA LEU A 192 15.02 6.01 11.79
C LEU A 192 16.51 5.81 11.99
N GLU A 193 16.98 4.56 11.93
CA GLU A 193 18.37 4.27 11.54
C GLU A 193 18.42 4.19 10.02
N VAL A 194 19.31 4.96 9.39
CA VAL A 194 19.46 5.02 7.94
C VAL A 194 20.70 4.27 7.51
N PHE A 195 20.57 3.52 6.43
CA PHE A 195 21.64 2.74 5.80
C PHE A 195 21.82 3.21 4.36
N LYS A 196 23.06 3.21 3.88
CA LYS A 196 23.39 3.38 2.47
C LYS A 196 24.19 2.16 2.02
N GLU A 197 23.74 1.47 0.97
CA GLU A 197 24.38 0.24 0.45
C GLU A 197 24.62 -0.80 1.57
N GLY A 198 23.64 -0.93 2.47
CA GLY A 198 23.70 -1.85 3.63
C GLY A 198 24.54 -1.36 4.83
N ILE A 199 25.23 -0.22 4.72
CA ILE A 199 26.05 0.34 5.81
C ILE A 199 25.26 1.41 6.53
N SER A 200 25.07 1.26 7.84
CA SER A 200 24.42 2.27 8.68
C SER A 200 25.23 3.59 8.67
N ILE A 201 24.56 4.69 8.35
CA ILE A 201 25.16 6.04 8.20
C ILE A 201 24.80 7.00 9.35
N GLY A 202 23.79 6.66 10.16
CA GLY A 202 23.37 7.44 11.32
C GLY A 202 21.88 7.34 11.57
N ASN A 203 21.41 8.09 12.58
CA ASN A 203 20.01 8.14 12.96
C ASN A 203 19.39 9.50 12.61
N ILE A 204 18.11 9.50 12.28
CA ILE A 204 17.30 10.69 12.04
C ILE A 204 16.09 10.63 12.96
N LYS A 205 15.83 11.72 13.68
CA LYS A 205 14.58 11.92 14.40
C LYS A 205 13.90 13.17 13.88
N VAL A 206 12.61 13.08 13.59
CA VAL A 206 11.82 14.19 13.06
C VAL A 206 10.40 14.14 13.60
N THR A 207 9.81 15.30 13.88
CA THR A 207 8.50 15.41 14.52
C THR A 207 7.49 15.95 13.50
N PRO A 208 6.42 15.19 13.17
CA PRO A 208 5.33 15.76 12.39
C PRO A 208 4.61 16.84 13.21
N ILE A 209 4.07 17.86 12.55
CA ILE A 209 3.15 18.85 13.10
C ILE A 209 1.99 19.03 12.12
N VAL A 210 0.78 19.28 12.63
CA VAL A 210 -0.38 19.61 11.79
C VAL A 210 -0.61 21.12 11.81
N LYS A 211 -0.80 21.70 10.63
CA LYS A 211 -1.25 23.09 10.45
C LYS A 211 -2.31 23.09 9.37
N ASP A 212 -3.52 23.53 9.70
CA ASP A 212 -4.66 23.57 8.77
C ASP A 212 -4.88 22.24 8.02
N TYR A 213 -4.81 21.12 8.75
CA TYR A 213 -4.90 19.73 8.24
C TYR A 213 -3.75 19.28 7.33
N GLU A 214 -2.71 20.09 7.14
CA GLU A 214 -1.49 19.72 6.42
C GLU A 214 -0.37 19.38 7.40
N ILE A 215 0.41 18.36 7.04
CA ILE A 215 1.55 17.88 7.80
C ILE A 215 2.80 18.61 7.34
N GLU A 216 3.53 19.16 8.31
CA GLU A 216 4.92 19.55 8.13
C GLU A 216 5.81 18.71 9.05
N PHE A 217 7.00 18.32 8.57
CA PHE A 217 8.00 17.68 9.40
C PHE A 217 8.97 18.73 9.95
N LYS A 218 9.09 18.83 11.29
CA LYS A 218 9.94 19.79 12.00
C LYS A 218 10.88 19.09 12.98
N HIS A 219 11.80 19.86 13.56
CA HIS A 219 12.76 19.38 14.56
C HIS A 219 13.58 18.17 14.06
N ILE A 220 14.19 18.33 12.87
CA ILE A 220 15.02 17.28 12.28
C ILE A 220 16.36 17.22 13.05
N GLU A 221 16.50 16.20 13.88
CA GLU A 221 17.73 15.86 14.60
C GLU A 221 18.50 14.79 13.80
N LEU A 222 19.78 15.06 13.53
CA LEU A 222 20.67 14.15 12.82
C LEU A 222 21.77 13.68 13.77
N HIS A 223 21.97 12.37 13.85
CA HIS A 223 23.05 11.74 14.60
C HIS A 223 23.91 10.91 13.65
N GLU A 224 24.88 11.55 13.00
CA GLU A 224 25.73 10.90 12.01
C GLU A 224 26.78 9.96 12.62
N LYS A 225 27.14 8.92 11.86
CA LYS A 225 28.40 8.21 12.08
C LYS A 225 29.57 8.99 11.48
N LYS A 226 30.78 8.76 12.00
CA LYS A 226 32.00 9.47 11.60
C LYS A 226 32.17 9.44 10.07
N GLY A 227 32.23 10.63 9.46
CA GLY A 227 32.41 10.80 8.02
C GLY A 227 31.17 10.60 7.14
N LYS A 228 29.97 10.39 7.72
CA LYS A 228 28.72 10.11 6.97
C LYS A 228 27.70 11.25 6.94
N ARG A 229 28.11 12.45 7.39
CA ARG A 229 27.22 13.62 7.52
C ARG A 229 26.55 14.04 6.21
N LYS A 230 27.29 14.02 5.09
CA LYS A 230 26.75 14.45 3.78
C LYS A 230 25.67 13.50 3.28
N GLU A 231 25.87 12.21 3.46
CA GLU A 231 24.92 11.17 3.04
C GLU A 231 23.66 11.19 3.89
N LEU A 232 23.78 11.44 5.20
CA LEU A 232 22.65 11.55 6.12
C LEU A 232 21.85 12.84 5.87
N ASP A 233 22.54 13.97 5.67
CA ASP A 233 21.91 15.25 5.27
C ASP A 233 21.20 15.16 3.91
N TYR A 234 21.76 14.39 2.97
CA TYR A 234 21.07 14.14 1.71
C TYR A 234 19.74 13.42 1.93
N PHE A 235 19.72 12.35 2.72
CA PHE A 235 18.51 11.59 3.01
C PHE A 235 17.47 12.44 3.76
N SER A 236 17.89 13.18 4.80
CA SER A 236 16.98 13.97 5.65
C SER A 236 16.13 15.00 4.90
N LYS A 237 16.64 15.52 3.78
CA LYS A 237 15.92 16.46 2.91
C LYS A 237 14.64 15.90 2.30
N ILE A 238 14.39 14.58 2.35
CA ILE A 238 13.10 14.01 1.94
C ILE A 238 11.94 14.52 2.82
N PHE A 239 12.20 14.82 4.10
CA PHE A 239 11.19 15.34 5.03
C PHE A 239 10.74 16.77 4.71
N ASN A 240 11.40 17.46 3.78
CA ASN A 240 10.92 18.73 3.23
C ASN A 240 9.76 18.54 2.24
N TYR A 241 9.41 17.30 1.89
CA TYR A 241 8.35 16.94 0.96
C TYR A 241 7.39 15.94 1.62
N PRO A 242 6.53 16.38 2.57
CA PRO A 242 5.63 15.49 3.30
C PRO A 242 4.68 14.69 2.41
N GLU A 243 4.37 15.19 1.21
CA GLU A 243 3.54 14.51 0.22
C GLU A 243 4.21 13.26 -0.38
N LEU A 244 5.53 13.12 -0.24
CA LEU A 244 6.30 11.98 -0.74
C LEU A 244 6.46 10.85 0.29
N ILE A 245 5.94 11.05 1.51
CA ILE A 245 6.16 10.15 2.65
C ILE A 245 4.81 9.57 3.09
N LYS A 246 4.79 8.26 3.36
CA LYS A 246 3.71 7.57 4.05
C LYS A 246 4.23 7.07 5.40
N CYS A 247 3.49 7.33 6.47
CA CYS A 247 3.81 6.81 7.80
C CYS A 247 2.59 6.09 8.38
N TRP A 248 2.80 5.01 9.12
CA TRP A 248 1.74 4.30 9.84
C TRP A 248 2.11 4.05 11.30
N TYR A 249 1.12 4.24 12.16
CA TYR A 249 1.27 4.31 13.61
C TYR A 249 0.37 3.30 14.31
N GLU A 250 0.86 2.69 15.39
CA GLU A 250 0.10 1.73 16.21
C GLU A 250 -1.12 2.37 16.86
N SER A 251 -1.20 3.70 16.95
CA SER A 251 -2.42 4.39 17.35
C SER A 251 -3.53 4.43 16.28
N GLY A 252 -3.37 3.71 15.16
CA GLY A 252 -4.35 3.65 14.05
C GLY A 252 -4.28 4.85 13.10
N HIS A 253 -3.27 5.70 13.27
CA HIS A 253 -3.09 6.89 12.45
C HIS A 253 -2.17 6.60 11.26
N ALA A 254 -2.40 7.31 10.16
CA ALA A 254 -1.55 7.32 8.99
C ALA A 254 -1.28 8.76 8.55
N ILE A 255 -0.04 9.04 8.13
CA ILE A 255 0.30 10.27 7.41
C ILE A 255 0.45 9.90 5.94
N VAL A 256 -0.38 10.47 5.07
CA VAL A 256 -0.36 10.21 3.63
C VAL A 256 -0.70 11.49 2.87
N ASN A 257 0.03 11.77 1.78
CA ASN A 257 -0.18 12.96 0.93
C ASN A 257 -0.19 14.26 1.75
N ALA A 258 0.80 14.41 2.65
CA ALA A 258 0.93 15.55 3.56
C ALA A 258 -0.28 15.79 4.48
N ARG A 259 -1.08 14.77 4.81
CA ARG A 259 -2.21 14.88 5.75
C ARG A 259 -2.22 13.70 6.71
N ALA A 260 -2.82 13.89 7.89
CA ALA A 260 -3.00 12.83 8.87
C ALA A 260 -4.45 12.34 8.89
N PHE A 261 -4.61 11.03 8.98
CA PHE A 261 -5.89 10.35 9.07
C PHE A 261 -5.85 9.29 10.16
N LYS A 262 -6.99 9.02 10.79
CA LYS A 262 -7.21 7.89 11.68
C LYS A 262 -8.06 6.85 10.94
N THR A 263 -7.58 5.61 10.90
CA THR A 263 -8.26 4.49 10.24
C THR A 263 -8.68 3.48 11.28
N GLU A 264 -9.94 3.09 11.28
CA GLU A 264 -10.45 2.01 12.11
C GLU A 264 -10.38 0.71 11.32
N TYR A 265 -9.24 0.01 11.43
CA TYR A 265 -9.03 -1.22 10.69
C TYR A 265 -10.07 -2.27 11.09
N ARG A 266 -10.75 -2.83 10.07
CA ARG A 266 -11.64 -3.97 10.27
C ARG A 266 -10.87 -5.17 10.82
N ASP A 267 -11.51 -5.89 11.73
CA ASP A 267 -10.98 -7.12 12.30
C ASP A 267 -11.22 -8.28 11.32
N VAL A 268 -10.30 -8.43 10.38
CA VAL A 268 -10.24 -9.55 9.44
C VAL A 268 -8.90 -10.25 9.57
N SER A 269 -8.84 -11.53 9.20
CA SER A 269 -7.61 -12.32 9.25
C SER A 269 -7.33 -12.95 7.89
N TYR A 270 -6.13 -12.73 7.38
CA TYR A 270 -5.60 -13.46 6.23
C TYR A 270 -4.77 -14.64 6.71
N ASN A 271 -5.16 -15.86 6.31
CA ASN A 271 -4.55 -17.11 6.79
C ASN A 271 -3.81 -17.90 5.70
N ASN A 272 -3.80 -17.44 4.45
CA ASN A 272 -3.18 -18.16 3.32
C ASN A 272 -1.67 -17.89 3.19
N PHE A 273 -0.97 -17.91 4.33
CA PHE A 273 0.49 -17.87 4.38
C PHE A 273 1.07 -19.28 4.24
N ILE A 274 2.09 -19.39 3.38
CA ILE A 274 3.04 -20.49 3.34
C ILE A 274 4.32 -19.98 3.99
N TRP A 275 4.85 -20.72 4.96
CA TRP A 275 6.06 -20.34 5.68
C TRP A 275 7.25 -21.15 5.19
N ALA A 276 8.29 -20.47 4.71
CA ALA A 276 9.53 -21.10 4.22
C ALA A 276 10.74 -20.57 5.00
N ASP A 277 11.69 -21.44 5.33
CA ASP A 277 12.94 -21.06 6.01
C ASP A 277 14.01 -20.49 5.05
N PHE A 278 13.69 -20.51 3.75
CA PHE A 278 14.53 -20.14 2.61
C PHE A 278 15.88 -20.88 2.55
N GLU A 279 16.05 -22.02 3.24
CA GLU A 279 17.17 -22.97 3.17
C GLU A 279 18.57 -22.32 3.10
N GLY A 280 18.77 -21.20 3.81
CA GLY A 280 20.03 -20.48 3.86
C GLY A 280 20.38 -19.63 2.62
N PHE A 281 19.40 -19.39 1.73
CA PHE A 281 19.45 -18.34 0.71
C PHE A 281 19.37 -16.96 1.36
N ASP A 282 19.91 -15.96 0.67
CA ASP A 282 19.93 -14.58 1.17
C ASP A 282 18.60 -13.88 0.87
N ILE A 283 17.80 -13.69 1.91
CA ILE A 283 16.50 -13.02 1.85
C ILE A 283 16.59 -11.50 1.61
N LEU A 284 17.78 -10.91 1.75
CA LEU A 284 18.04 -9.52 1.37
C LEU A 284 18.31 -9.36 -0.13
N LYS A 285 18.58 -10.47 -0.83
CA LYS A 285 18.96 -10.47 -2.22
C LYS A 285 17.86 -11.05 -3.09
N GLU A 286 17.11 -10.18 -3.74
CA GLU A 286 16.03 -10.56 -4.66
C GLU A 286 16.59 -11.36 -5.85
N LYS A 287 17.52 -10.74 -6.59
CA LYS A 287 18.09 -11.25 -7.84
C LYS A 287 19.58 -11.57 -7.68
N PRO A 288 20.15 -12.52 -8.45
CA PRO A 288 21.58 -12.72 -8.49
C PRO A 288 22.28 -11.51 -9.14
N GLU A 289 23.51 -11.23 -8.73
CA GLU A 289 24.25 -10.05 -9.19
C GLU A 289 25.72 -10.39 -9.43
N HIS A 290 26.35 -9.66 -10.34
CA HIS A 290 27.79 -9.67 -10.57
C HIS A 290 28.28 -8.22 -10.59
N GLU A 291 29.22 -7.89 -9.70
CA GLU A 291 29.78 -6.53 -9.58
C GLU A 291 28.70 -5.44 -9.39
N GLY A 292 27.64 -5.74 -8.64
CA GLY A 292 26.53 -4.80 -8.37
C GLY A 292 25.51 -4.67 -9.51
N ILE A 293 25.66 -5.45 -10.59
CA ILE A 293 24.73 -5.47 -11.72
C ILE A 293 23.93 -6.77 -11.71
N VAL A 294 22.62 -6.68 -11.97
CA VAL A 294 21.73 -7.84 -12.09
C VAL A 294 22.27 -8.84 -13.11
N ALA A 295 22.44 -10.10 -12.69
CA ALA A 295 23.05 -11.15 -13.48
C ALA A 295 22.14 -12.39 -13.56
N LEU A 296 21.02 -12.28 -14.29
CA LEU A 296 20.02 -13.35 -14.43
C LEU A 296 20.62 -14.69 -14.94
N SER A 297 21.75 -14.65 -15.66
CA SER A 297 22.52 -15.84 -16.06
C SER A 297 23.00 -16.71 -14.89
N LYS A 298 23.04 -16.15 -13.68
CA LYS A 298 23.48 -16.81 -12.45
C LYS A 298 22.32 -17.38 -11.63
N ILE A 299 21.08 -17.31 -12.10
CA ILE A 299 19.94 -17.99 -11.45
C ILE A 299 20.27 -19.49 -11.31
N GLY A 300 20.13 -20.00 -10.08
CA GLY A 300 20.50 -21.37 -9.72
C GLY A 300 21.95 -21.57 -9.25
N THR A 301 22.80 -20.55 -9.30
CA THR A 301 24.23 -20.67 -8.90
C THR A 301 24.62 -19.78 -7.72
N GLN A 302 23.92 -18.68 -7.49
CA GLN A 302 24.13 -17.79 -6.34
C GLN A 302 23.08 -18.01 -5.23
N LYS A 303 23.26 -17.33 -4.10
CA LYS A 303 22.26 -17.23 -3.03
C LYS A 303 21.43 -15.96 -3.20
N SER A 304 20.28 -16.09 -3.87
CA SER A 304 19.24 -15.04 -4.00
C SER A 304 17.86 -15.70 -4.00
N LEU A 305 16.79 -14.93 -3.81
CA LEU A 305 15.41 -15.43 -3.84
C LEU A 305 15.04 -16.02 -5.21
N PHE A 306 15.53 -15.45 -6.30
CA PHE A 306 15.36 -16.03 -7.64
C PHE A 306 16.00 -17.43 -7.76
N CYS A 307 17.17 -17.62 -7.13
CA CYS A 307 17.80 -18.94 -7.09
C CYS A 307 17.03 -19.91 -6.17
N TRP A 308 16.45 -19.41 -5.07
CA TRP A 308 15.60 -20.19 -4.18
C TRP A 308 14.39 -20.75 -4.92
N ILE A 309 13.67 -19.92 -5.68
CA ILE A 309 12.53 -20.37 -6.51
C ILE A 309 12.98 -21.45 -7.50
N LYS A 310 14.07 -21.23 -8.22
CA LYS A 310 14.56 -22.19 -9.21
C LYS A 310 14.91 -23.56 -8.60
N HIS A 311 15.29 -23.63 -7.32
CA HIS A 311 15.70 -24.88 -6.68
C HIS A 311 14.61 -25.55 -5.85
N ASN A 312 13.74 -24.77 -5.21
CA ASN A 312 12.84 -25.25 -4.16
C ASN A 312 11.35 -25.05 -4.47
N TRP A 313 11.00 -24.29 -5.52
CA TRP A 313 9.59 -24.09 -5.85
C TRP A 313 8.96 -25.35 -6.42
N SER A 314 7.92 -25.86 -5.76
CA SER A 314 7.06 -26.94 -6.23
C SER A 314 5.65 -26.43 -6.46
N GLY A 315 4.98 -26.92 -7.51
CA GLY A 315 3.53 -26.73 -7.70
C GLY A 315 2.70 -27.98 -7.39
N LEU A 316 3.31 -29.03 -6.84
CA LEU A 316 2.70 -30.35 -6.56
C LEU A 316 1.86 -30.35 -5.28
N TRP A 317 0.97 -29.38 -5.14
CA TRP A 317 0.12 -29.20 -3.98
C TRP A 317 -1.23 -28.63 -4.42
N ASP A 318 -2.30 -29.01 -3.74
CA ASP A 318 -3.66 -28.50 -3.98
C ASP A 318 -4.08 -27.46 -2.94
N THR A 319 -3.54 -27.55 -1.72
CA THR A 319 -3.76 -26.62 -0.61
C THR A 319 -2.41 -26.14 -0.06
N HIS A 320 -2.37 -24.95 0.54
CA HIS A 320 -1.13 -24.35 1.04
C HIS A 320 -0.46 -25.18 2.15
N GLU A 321 -1.25 -25.96 2.90
CA GLU A 321 -0.78 -26.87 3.95
C GLU A 321 0.09 -28.02 3.41
N ASN A 322 -0.11 -28.40 2.15
CA ASN A 322 0.61 -29.49 1.48
C ASN A 322 1.86 -29.00 0.75
N PHE A 323 2.19 -27.71 0.82
CA PHE A 323 3.38 -27.17 0.19
C PHE A 323 4.65 -27.69 0.86
N LEU A 324 5.55 -28.26 0.06
CA LEU A 324 6.86 -28.74 0.50
C LEU A 324 7.96 -28.14 -0.38
N THR A 325 9.02 -27.62 0.25
CA THR A 325 10.21 -27.11 -0.45
C THR A 325 11.18 -28.22 -0.88
N THR A 326 10.96 -29.45 -0.40
CA THR A 326 11.81 -30.62 -0.66
C THR A 326 11.38 -31.43 -1.87
N ASP A 327 10.18 -31.17 -2.40
CA ASP A 327 9.72 -31.80 -3.63
C ASP A 327 10.67 -31.43 -4.77
N LYS A 328 11.17 -32.44 -5.48
CA LYS A 328 11.98 -32.26 -6.68
C LYS A 328 11.05 -32.30 -7.88
N PRO A 329 10.59 -31.17 -8.40
CA PRO A 329 9.37 -31.22 -9.16
C PRO A 329 9.70 -31.23 -10.65
N SER A 330 8.87 -31.93 -11.41
CA SER A 330 8.89 -31.94 -12.88
C SER A 330 7.96 -30.84 -13.38
N TRP A 331 8.50 -29.80 -13.99
CA TRP A 331 7.76 -28.58 -14.31
C TRP A 331 8.46 -27.71 -15.33
N TRP A 332 7.69 -26.72 -15.79
CA TRP A 332 8.18 -25.57 -16.52
C TRP A 332 8.28 -24.34 -15.63
N LEU A 333 9.39 -23.61 -15.73
CA LEU A 333 9.59 -22.31 -15.09
C LEU A 333 10.21 -21.37 -16.10
N LEU A 334 9.53 -20.25 -16.33
CA LEU A 334 10.00 -19.16 -17.15
C LEU A 334 10.32 -17.98 -16.23
N CYS A 335 11.54 -17.47 -16.30
CA CYS A 335 11.88 -16.14 -15.78
C CYS A 335 11.38 -15.10 -16.79
N ASP A 336 10.37 -14.33 -16.39
CA ASP A 336 9.79 -13.26 -17.21
C ASP A 336 10.19 -11.86 -16.70
N ASP A 337 11.23 -11.78 -15.87
CA ASP A 337 11.77 -10.52 -15.34
C ASP A 337 12.06 -9.45 -16.42
N GLY A 338 11.83 -8.19 -16.08
CA GLY A 338 12.21 -7.00 -16.84
C GLY A 338 11.04 -6.18 -17.36
N ALA A 339 11.32 -5.20 -18.23
CA ALA A 339 10.31 -4.28 -18.73
C ALA A 339 9.12 -5.02 -19.38
N GLY A 340 7.90 -4.68 -18.94
CA GLY A 340 6.65 -5.26 -19.46
C GLY A 340 6.35 -6.70 -19.03
N GLU A 341 7.10 -7.22 -18.04
CA GLU A 341 6.88 -8.53 -17.41
C GLU A 341 5.45 -8.77 -16.92
N LYS A 342 5.07 -10.05 -16.86
CA LYS A 342 3.78 -10.49 -16.31
C LYS A 342 3.92 -11.00 -14.87
N ALA A 343 5.10 -11.48 -14.53
CA ALA A 343 5.53 -11.92 -13.20
C ALA A 343 7.06 -12.06 -13.25
N ASP A 344 7.72 -12.13 -12.09
CA ASP A 344 9.15 -12.48 -12.06
C ASP A 344 9.38 -13.89 -12.62
N PHE A 345 8.50 -14.82 -12.22
CA PHE A 345 8.44 -16.15 -12.77
C PHE A 345 7.02 -16.60 -13.13
N ILE A 346 6.93 -17.38 -14.20
CA ILE A 346 5.72 -18.10 -14.60
C ILE A 346 6.03 -19.59 -14.52
N HIS A 347 5.31 -20.30 -13.66
CA HIS A 347 5.50 -21.72 -13.43
C HIS A 347 4.28 -22.51 -13.92
N VAL A 348 4.53 -23.66 -14.56
CA VAL A 348 3.48 -24.55 -15.08
C VAL A 348 3.76 -25.99 -14.69
N VAL A 349 2.76 -26.64 -14.10
CA VAL A 349 2.82 -28.06 -13.71
C VAL A 349 1.46 -28.74 -13.88
N GLU A 350 1.48 -30.03 -14.17
CA GLU A 350 0.31 -30.89 -14.07
C GLU A 350 0.33 -31.66 -12.76
N TYR A 351 -0.75 -31.59 -12.00
CA TYR A 351 -0.88 -32.26 -10.71
C TYR A 351 -2.34 -32.65 -10.48
N ASN A 352 -2.58 -33.91 -10.09
CA ASN A 352 -3.92 -34.48 -9.83
C ASN A 352 -4.94 -34.21 -10.95
N GLY A 353 -4.52 -34.32 -12.22
CA GLY A 353 -5.37 -34.10 -13.40
C GLY A 353 -5.75 -32.64 -13.66
N LYS A 354 -5.10 -31.69 -12.97
CA LYS A 354 -5.24 -30.25 -13.16
C LYS A 354 -3.93 -29.64 -13.62
N ILE A 355 -4.03 -28.53 -14.33
CA ILE A 355 -2.87 -27.74 -14.75
C ILE A 355 -2.82 -26.49 -13.89
N TYR A 356 -1.72 -26.33 -13.17
CA TYR A 356 -1.48 -25.14 -12.36
C TYR A 356 -0.56 -24.19 -13.11
N ILE A 357 -1.00 -22.94 -13.29
CA ILE A 357 -0.20 -21.85 -13.82
C ILE A 357 -0.01 -20.83 -12.70
N SER A 358 1.21 -20.75 -12.17
CA SER A 358 1.55 -19.81 -11.09
C SER A 358 2.26 -18.59 -11.64
N LEU A 359 1.76 -17.41 -11.30
CA LEU A 359 2.41 -16.11 -11.49
C LEU A 359 3.09 -15.74 -10.17
N ILE A 360 4.42 -15.73 -10.16
CA ILE A 360 5.23 -15.57 -8.94
C ILE A 360 5.88 -14.19 -8.96
N HIS A 361 5.61 -13.41 -7.91
CA HIS A 361 6.15 -12.08 -7.69
C HIS A 361 7.03 -12.10 -6.44
N ILE A 362 8.24 -11.56 -6.53
CA ILE A 362 9.27 -11.71 -5.50
C ILE A 362 9.77 -10.34 -5.11
N LYS A 363 9.82 -10.09 -3.80
CA LYS A 363 10.48 -8.91 -3.26
C LYS A 363 11.36 -9.30 -2.08
N ALA A 364 12.60 -8.81 -2.05
CA ALA A 364 13.49 -9.04 -0.92
C ALA A 364 13.01 -8.38 0.37
N ALA A 365 13.47 -8.91 1.50
CA ALA A 365 13.30 -8.24 2.78
C ALA A 365 14.24 -7.02 2.87
N ASN A 366 13.75 -5.93 3.45
CA ASN A 366 14.57 -4.72 3.67
C ASN A 366 15.63 -4.86 4.79
N SER A 367 15.53 -5.90 5.62
CA SER A 367 16.44 -6.15 6.75
C SER A 367 16.47 -7.63 7.08
N ASN A 368 17.62 -8.15 7.54
CA ASN A 368 17.78 -9.54 8.01
C ASN A 368 17.66 -9.68 9.53
N SER A 369 17.32 -8.58 10.23
CA SER A 369 17.23 -8.55 11.68
C SER A 369 16.26 -9.63 12.20
N SER A 370 16.63 -10.28 13.29
CA SER A 370 15.76 -11.21 14.03
C SER A 370 14.54 -10.52 14.64
N ASP A 371 14.60 -9.20 14.77
CA ASP A 371 13.56 -8.38 15.40
C ASP A 371 12.84 -7.51 14.35
N ARG A 372 12.96 -7.85 13.06
CA ARG A 372 12.28 -7.11 12.00
C ARG A 372 10.77 -7.26 12.19
N ARG A 373 10.05 -6.14 12.04
CA ARG A 373 8.60 -6.10 12.14
C ARG A 373 7.98 -6.41 10.79
N VAL A 374 6.66 -6.61 10.77
CA VAL A 374 5.90 -6.55 9.52
C VAL A 374 6.05 -5.14 8.92
N SER A 375 6.29 -5.07 7.61
CA SER A 375 6.21 -3.84 6.83
C SER A 375 5.06 -3.98 5.85
N VAL A 376 3.99 -3.22 6.07
CA VAL A 376 2.83 -3.18 5.18
C VAL A 376 3.24 -2.58 3.84
N GLY A 377 4.12 -1.59 3.85
CA GLY A 377 4.66 -0.98 2.65
C GLY A 377 5.43 -1.95 1.76
N ALA A 378 6.20 -2.88 2.34
CA ALA A 378 6.90 -3.91 1.58
C ALA A 378 5.94 -4.90 0.88
N HIS A 379 4.75 -5.14 1.45
CA HIS A 379 3.69 -5.92 0.81
C HIS A 379 2.97 -5.11 -0.26
N ASP A 380 2.59 -3.87 0.04
CA ASP A 380 1.86 -3.00 -0.89
C ASP A 380 2.56 -2.93 -2.26
N ILE A 381 3.88 -2.72 -2.28
CA ILE A 381 4.68 -2.66 -3.52
C ILE A 381 4.50 -3.92 -4.40
N VAL A 382 4.69 -5.10 -3.83
CA VAL A 382 4.65 -6.36 -4.59
C VAL A 382 3.21 -6.78 -4.94
N LEU A 383 2.23 -6.46 -4.10
CA LEU A 383 0.82 -6.70 -4.37
C LEU A 383 0.32 -5.86 -5.55
N ASN A 384 0.75 -4.61 -5.65
CA ASN A 384 0.38 -3.74 -6.77
C ASN A 384 0.92 -4.27 -8.11
N GLN A 385 2.13 -4.85 -8.11
CA GLN A 385 2.68 -5.53 -9.28
C GLN A 385 1.86 -6.79 -9.63
N ALA A 386 1.51 -7.60 -8.63
CA ALA A 386 0.71 -8.81 -8.82
C ALA A 386 -0.70 -8.51 -9.36
N ILE A 387 -1.38 -7.51 -8.79
CA ILE A 387 -2.76 -7.17 -9.14
C ILE A 387 -2.85 -6.48 -10.52
N LYS A 388 -1.87 -5.65 -10.87
CA LYS A 388 -1.76 -5.07 -12.22
C LYS A 388 -1.73 -6.14 -13.31
N ASN A 389 -1.20 -7.32 -12.97
CA ASN A 389 -0.99 -8.44 -13.89
C ASN A 389 -2.13 -9.48 -13.89
N LEU A 390 -3.21 -9.28 -13.11
CA LEU A 390 -4.39 -10.18 -13.15
C LEU A 390 -5.07 -10.23 -14.51
N ARG A 391 -4.92 -9.17 -15.31
CA ARG A 391 -5.43 -9.14 -16.68
C ARG A 391 -4.85 -10.24 -17.59
N TYR A 392 -3.79 -10.93 -17.15
CA TYR A 392 -3.14 -12.04 -17.84
C TYR A 392 -3.54 -13.42 -17.28
N ILE A 393 -4.48 -13.49 -16.33
CA ILE A 393 -5.10 -14.71 -15.81
C ILE A 393 -6.12 -15.23 -16.86
N ASN A 394 -5.60 -15.49 -18.05
CA ASN A 394 -6.31 -16.09 -19.16
C ASN A 394 -5.27 -16.70 -20.09
N ARG A 395 -5.35 -18.02 -20.31
CA ARG A 395 -4.36 -18.76 -21.09
C ARG A 395 -4.04 -18.11 -22.44
N LYS A 396 -5.08 -17.74 -23.21
CA LYS A 396 -4.89 -17.20 -24.58
C LYS A 396 -4.15 -15.87 -24.55
N LYS A 397 -4.55 -15.00 -23.62
CA LYS A 397 -3.95 -13.68 -23.47
C LYS A 397 -2.52 -13.77 -22.96
N LEU A 398 -2.27 -14.63 -21.97
CA LEU A 398 -0.93 -14.91 -21.47
C LEU A 398 0.01 -15.39 -22.57
N VAL A 399 -0.41 -16.37 -23.38
CA VAL A 399 0.38 -16.87 -24.51
C VAL A 399 0.65 -15.78 -25.54
N GLN A 400 -0.37 -15.01 -25.92
CA GLN A 400 -0.23 -13.93 -26.89
C GLN A 400 0.80 -12.89 -26.42
N ASP A 401 0.67 -12.40 -25.18
CA ASP A 401 1.57 -11.39 -24.64
C ASP A 401 3.00 -11.91 -24.47
N LEU A 402 3.16 -13.18 -24.08
CA LEU A 402 4.49 -13.80 -23.98
C LEU A 402 5.12 -13.98 -25.36
N LYS A 403 4.35 -14.30 -26.41
CA LYS A 403 4.83 -14.36 -27.80
C LYS A 403 5.34 -13.02 -28.30
N GLU A 404 4.57 -11.95 -28.08
CA GLU A 404 4.98 -10.59 -28.43
C GLU A 404 6.29 -10.19 -27.73
N ARG A 405 6.44 -10.60 -26.46
CA ARG A 405 7.65 -10.32 -25.66
C ARG A 405 8.85 -11.20 -26.06
N ALA A 406 8.63 -12.39 -26.61
CA ALA A 406 9.71 -13.26 -27.08
C ALA A 406 10.52 -12.62 -28.22
N GLY A 407 9.88 -11.77 -29.04
CA GLY A 407 10.53 -11.07 -30.14
C GLY A 407 11.30 -9.81 -29.72
N SER A 408 11.12 -9.30 -28.50
CA SER A 408 11.65 -8.00 -28.06
C SER A 408 12.66 -8.05 -26.91
N SER A 409 12.85 -9.20 -26.25
CA SER A 409 13.77 -9.35 -25.12
C SER A 409 15.01 -10.20 -25.46
N ASN A 410 16.20 -9.68 -25.18
CA ASN A 410 17.47 -10.33 -25.58
C ASN A 410 17.92 -11.52 -24.70
N MET A 411 17.29 -11.79 -23.55
CA MET A 411 17.61 -12.94 -22.69
C MET A 411 16.41 -13.34 -21.83
N LYS A 412 15.78 -14.49 -22.13
CA LYS A 412 14.81 -15.14 -21.25
C LYS A 412 15.36 -16.48 -20.79
N TYR A 413 15.34 -16.73 -19.49
CA TYR A 413 15.75 -18.00 -18.92
C TYR A 413 14.53 -18.87 -18.70
N CYS A 414 14.56 -20.06 -19.27
CA CYS A 414 13.51 -21.04 -19.09
C CYS A 414 14.14 -22.37 -18.68
N TRP A 415 13.42 -23.12 -17.84
CA TRP A 415 13.81 -24.45 -17.42
C TRP A 415 12.61 -25.39 -17.52
N ASN A 416 12.90 -26.61 -17.94
CA ASN A 416 12.00 -27.75 -17.88
C ASN A 416 12.71 -28.84 -17.07
N ASP A 417 12.08 -29.34 -16.01
CA ASP A 417 12.63 -30.36 -15.12
C ASP A 417 14.04 -30.02 -14.65
N ASN A 418 14.22 -28.76 -14.19
CA ASN A 418 15.51 -28.20 -13.76
C ASN A 418 16.61 -28.11 -14.84
N LYS A 419 16.33 -28.47 -16.10
CA LYS A 419 17.26 -28.33 -17.23
C LYS A 419 16.92 -27.10 -18.03
N LYS A 420 17.94 -26.39 -18.52
CA LYS A 420 17.75 -25.20 -19.36
C LYS A 420 16.95 -25.58 -20.62
N SER A 421 15.92 -24.81 -20.90
CA SER A 421 15.07 -24.92 -22.08
C SER A 421 14.92 -23.55 -22.74
N ASP A 422 14.07 -23.46 -23.75
CA ASP A 422 13.81 -22.24 -24.51
C ASP A 422 12.37 -21.77 -24.32
N HIS A 423 12.16 -20.48 -24.60
CA HIS A 423 10.88 -19.82 -24.47
C HIS A 423 9.80 -20.37 -25.44
N ALA A 424 10.20 -20.81 -26.63
CA ALA A 424 9.25 -21.34 -27.62
C ALA A 424 8.69 -22.69 -27.19
N SER A 425 9.52 -23.55 -26.59
CA SER A 425 9.10 -24.83 -26.02
C SER A 425 8.16 -24.65 -24.82
N PHE A 426 8.42 -23.65 -23.96
CA PHE A 426 7.51 -23.26 -22.88
C PHE A 426 6.14 -22.84 -23.41
N LEU A 427 6.12 -21.94 -24.41
CA LEU A 427 4.88 -21.48 -25.05
C LEU A 427 4.11 -22.62 -25.70
N SER A 428 4.82 -23.47 -26.46
CA SER A 428 4.22 -24.63 -27.12
C SER A 428 3.54 -25.56 -26.12
N THR A 429 4.12 -25.71 -24.93
CA THR A 429 3.50 -26.48 -23.83
C THR A 429 2.18 -25.85 -23.38
N ILE A 430 2.15 -24.54 -23.11
CA ILE A 430 0.91 -23.87 -22.69
C ILE A 430 -0.17 -23.91 -23.79
N GLU A 431 0.25 -23.81 -25.06
CA GLU A 431 -0.65 -23.90 -26.21
C GLU A 431 -1.23 -25.30 -26.39
N SER A 432 -0.46 -26.34 -26.07
CA SER A 432 -0.87 -27.75 -26.19
C SER A 432 -2.03 -28.12 -25.25
N PHE A 433 -2.26 -27.36 -24.18
CA PHE A 433 -3.34 -27.64 -23.25
C PHE A 433 -4.71 -27.56 -23.95
N GLU A 434 -5.54 -28.58 -23.74
CA GLU A 434 -6.84 -28.65 -24.39
C GLU A 434 -7.83 -27.64 -23.79
N LYS A 435 -8.89 -27.33 -24.53
CA LYS A 435 -9.97 -26.46 -24.01
C LYS A 435 -10.66 -27.04 -22.76
N ASN A 436 -10.64 -28.36 -22.60
CA ASN A 436 -11.25 -29.07 -21.48
C ASN A 436 -10.29 -29.28 -20.30
N SER A 437 -9.01 -28.88 -20.43
CA SER A 437 -8.05 -28.97 -19.34
C SER A 437 -8.50 -28.10 -18.16
N GLN A 438 -8.48 -28.66 -16.95
CA GLN A 438 -8.79 -27.93 -15.72
C GLN A 438 -7.60 -27.03 -15.33
N ILE A 439 -7.52 -25.87 -15.96
CA ILE A 439 -6.48 -24.88 -15.66
C ILE A 439 -6.86 -24.08 -14.42
N LYS A 440 -5.93 -24.01 -13.48
CA LYS A 440 -6.03 -23.23 -12.25
C LYS A 440 -4.87 -22.25 -12.18
N PHE A 441 -5.20 -20.97 -12.06
CA PHE A 441 -4.20 -19.93 -11.89
C PHE A 441 -3.92 -19.71 -10.40
N ARG A 442 -2.66 -19.46 -10.08
CA ARG A 442 -2.20 -19.06 -8.75
C ARG A 442 -1.40 -17.77 -8.86
N VAL A 443 -1.68 -16.82 -7.98
CA VAL A 443 -0.83 -15.66 -7.78
C VAL A 443 -0.06 -15.89 -6.48
N ILE A 444 1.26 -15.91 -6.60
CA ILE A 444 2.17 -16.17 -5.49
C ILE A 444 2.99 -14.92 -5.25
N VAL A 445 3.02 -14.44 -4.01
CA VAL A 445 3.89 -13.33 -3.61
C VAL A 445 4.89 -13.85 -2.59
N VAL A 446 6.18 -13.73 -2.90
CA VAL A 446 7.29 -14.08 -2.02
C VAL A 446 7.77 -12.81 -1.34
N GLN A 447 7.50 -12.70 -0.03
CA GLN A 447 7.84 -11.54 0.78
C GLN A 447 8.39 -11.99 2.14
N PRO A 448 9.71 -12.30 2.24
CA PRO A 448 10.33 -12.83 3.44
C PRO A 448 10.47 -11.79 4.57
N HIS A 449 10.05 -10.54 4.35
CA HIS A 449 10.04 -9.54 5.41
C HIS A 449 9.05 -9.90 6.54
N THR A 450 7.95 -10.58 6.22
CA THR A 450 7.02 -11.09 7.24
C THR A 450 7.57 -12.36 7.86
N MET A 451 7.85 -12.30 9.16
CA MET A 451 8.31 -13.43 9.97
C MET A 451 7.12 -14.12 10.63
N LYS A 452 7.11 -15.46 10.60
CA LYS A 452 6.08 -16.32 11.20
C LYS A 452 5.88 -16.01 12.67
N SER A 453 6.97 -15.91 13.42
CA SER A 453 6.90 -15.70 14.87
C SER A 453 6.30 -14.34 15.24
N TYR A 454 6.58 -13.30 14.46
CA TYR A 454 5.99 -11.97 14.65
C TYR A 454 4.51 -11.98 14.28
N HIS A 455 4.18 -12.56 13.13
CA HIS A 455 2.82 -12.67 12.61
C HIS A 455 1.88 -13.40 13.59
N ALA A 456 2.36 -14.49 14.20
CA ALA A 456 1.58 -15.29 15.15
C ALA A 456 1.38 -14.58 16.50
N LYS A 457 2.34 -13.77 16.98
CA LYS A 457 2.28 -13.12 18.30
C LYS A 457 1.52 -11.81 18.34
N ASN A 458 1.45 -11.09 17.22
CA ASN A 458 0.95 -9.70 17.18
C ASN A 458 -0.44 -9.59 16.54
N VAL A 459 -1.33 -10.57 16.73
CA VAL A 459 -2.67 -10.61 16.11
C VAL A 459 -3.48 -9.32 16.34
N GLN A 460 -3.30 -8.68 17.50
CA GLN A 460 -4.06 -7.48 17.89
C GLN A 460 -3.39 -6.15 17.51
N SER A 461 -2.16 -6.15 16.98
CA SER A 461 -1.49 -4.90 16.62
C SER A 461 -2.11 -4.28 15.37
N ASN A 462 -2.04 -2.95 15.27
CA ASN A 462 -2.58 -2.25 14.11
C ASN A 462 -1.75 -2.51 12.85
N VAL A 463 -0.43 -2.74 12.98
CA VAL A 463 0.37 -3.21 11.84
C VAL A 463 -0.14 -4.54 11.28
N ARG A 464 -0.57 -5.47 12.16
CA ARG A 464 -1.09 -6.77 11.73
C ARG A 464 -2.46 -6.64 11.09
N LYS A 465 -3.37 -5.89 11.71
CA LYS A 465 -4.72 -5.62 11.18
C LYS A 465 -4.66 -4.91 9.83
N GLN A 466 -3.76 -3.94 9.67
CA GLN A 466 -3.55 -3.27 8.40
C GLN A 466 -3.04 -4.25 7.33
N LEU A 467 -2.06 -5.10 7.66
CA LEU A 467 -1.58 -6.12 6.73
C LEU A 467 -2.71 -7.08 6.33
N ASP A 468 -3.53 -7.53 7.28
CA ASP A 468 -4.67 -8.41 6.99
C ASP A 468 -5.69 -7.76 6.06
N VAL A 469 -6.08 -6.52 6.34
CA VAL A 469 -6.96 -5.74 5.46
C VAL A 469 -6.40 -5.66 4.04
N LEU A 470 -5.09 -5.36 3.92
CA LEU A 470 -4.41 -5.26 2.63
C LEU A 470 -4.45 -6.61 1.88
N LEU A 471 -4.10 -7.69 2.56
CA LEU A 471 -4.03 -9.03 1.97
C LEU A 471 -5.41 -9.61 1.63
N VAL A 472 -6.43 -9.40 2.46
CA VAL A 472 -7.82 -9.80 2.18
C VAL A 472 -8.40 -8.99 1.01
N SER A 473 -8.07 -7.69 0.92
CA SER A 473 -8.46 -6.87 -0.23
C SER A 473 -7.81 -7.38 -1.52
N ALA A 474 -6.50 -7.68 -1.47
CA ALA A 474 -5.78 -8.26 -2.60
C ALA A 474 -6.34 -9.62 -3.00
N GLU A 475 -6.60 -10.49 -2.02
CA GLU A 475 -7.22 -11.80 -2.25
C GLU A 475 -8.58 -11.69 -2.95
N SER A 476 -9.40 -10.73 -2.52
CA SER A 476 -10.73 -10.50 -3.11
C SER A 476 -10.60 -10.11 -4.60
N ALA A 477 -9.68 -9.22 -4.94
CA ALA A 477 -9.41 -8.82 -6.33
C ALA A 477 -8.87 -9.99 -7.19
N ILE A 478 -7.98 -10.81 -6.62
CA ILE A 478 -7.38 -11.96 -7.30
C ILE A 478 -8.41 -13.08 -7.53
N LYS A 479 -9.19 -13.40 -6.50
CA LYS A 479 -10.27 -14.41 -6.59
C LYS A 479 -11.38 -13.99 -7.56
N ALA A 480 -11.70 -12.69 -7.63
CA ALA A 480 -12.63 -12.17 -8.63
C ALA A 480 -12.16 -12.41 -10.08
N SER A 481 -10.84 -12.58 -10.29
CA SER A 481 -10.24 -12.95 -11.58
C SER A 481 -10.14 -14.47 -11.81
N GLY A 482 -10.60 -15.29 -10.86
CA GLY A 482 -10.61 -16.76 -10.95
C GLY A 482 -9.28 -17.44 -10.60
N ALA A 483 -8.38 -16.76 -9.88
CA ALA A 483 -7.12 -17.33 -9.40
C ALA A 483 -7.10 -17.45 -7.87
N ASP A 484 -6.28 -18.40 -7.39
CA ASP A 484 -5.96 -18.53 -5.97
C ASP A 484 -4.80 -17.59 -5.60
N PHE A 485 -4.71 -17.20 -4.34
CA PHE A 485 -3.71 -16.24 -3.86
C PHE A 485 -3.00 -16.72 -2.60
N PHE A 486 -1.67 -16.69 -2.61
CA PHE A 486 -0.84 -17.13 -1.50
C PHE A 486 0.36 -16.22 -1.27
N ILE A 487 0.72 -16.04 0.00
CA ILE A 487 1.94 -15.33 0.41
C ILE A 487 2.97 -16.33 0.94
N ILE A 488 4.21 -16.25 0.46
CA ILE A 488 5.36 -16.95 1.05
C ILE A 488 6.06 -16.00 2.03
N GLY A 489 5.95 -16.30 3.33
CA GLY A 489 6.65 -15.60 4.41
C GLY A 489 7.85 -16.39 4.94
N HIS A 490 8.61 -15.78 5.86
CA HIS A 490 9.80 -16.40 6.46
C HIS A 490 9.47 -17.19 7.72
N ASP A 491 9.76 -18.49 7.71
CA ASP A 491 9.75 -19.35 8.89
C ASP A 491 11.06 -19.17 9.68
N ASP A 492 11.02 -18.27 10.66
CA ASP A 492 12.15 -17.96 11.52
C ASP A 492 12.24 -18.85 12.77
N GLU A 493 11.30 -19.78 12.96
CA GLU A 493 11.25 -20.65 14.13
C GLU A 493 12.09 -21.91 13.97
N VAL A 494 12.21 -22.42 12.73
CA VAL A 494 13.02 -23.61 12.40
C VAL A 494 14.49 -23.46 12.83
N ARG A 495 15.06 -22.25 12.77
CA ARG A 495 16.45 -21.99 13.17
C ARG A 495 16.69 -22.07 14.69
N LYS A 496 15.67 -21.86 15.53
CA LYS A 496 15.84 -21.93 17.01
C LYS A 496 16.04 -23.36 17.47
N SER A 497 15.42 -24.34 16.81
CA SER A 497 15.52 -25.76 17.14
C SER A 497 16.94 -26.31 16.99
N TYR A 498 17.69 -25.84 15.99
CA TYR A 498 19.08 -26.27 15.76
C TYR A 498 20.10 -25.62 16.72
N SER A 499 19.76 -24.47 17.31
CA SER A 499 20.61 -23.77 18.29
C SER A 499 20.51 -24.37 19.70
N ILE A 500 19.49 -25.15 20.01
CA ILE A 500 19.31 -25.81 21.31
C ILE A 500 19.93 -27.22 21.31
N MET A 501 20.29 -27.74 20.13
CA MET A 501 20.96 -29.05 19.95
C MET A 501 22.48 -28.96 19.75
N LYS A 502 23.08 -27.78 19.92
CA LYS A 502 24.53 -27.57 20.08
C LYS A 502 24.79 -26.94 21.44
#